data_AF-A0A8B3LH65-F1
#
_entry.id   AF-A0A8B3LH65-F1
#
_cell.length_a   1.000
_cell.length_b   1.000
_cell.length_c   1.000
_cell.angle_alpha   90.00
_cell.angle_beta   90.00
_cell.angle_gamma   90.00
#
_symmetry.space_group_name_H-M   'P 1'
#
loop_
_entity.id
_entity.type
_entity.pdbx_description
1 polymer ?
#
loop_
_entity_poly.entity_id
_entity_poly.type
_entity_poly.pdbx_seq_one_letter_code
_entity_poly.pdbx_strand_id
1 'polypeptide(L)'
;MGCGSRDDLRATSRRNCRKELSMTLVAYAGQDEAEAWNRYNRHSVRASAFSAEFIEQARQARTQAAKQEMNGRGLMQLRRQGMPEWARQITAECADRHDVFVADIAGDSRRHKTVRARNEAMYLVKSAKPMLSSPQMARWFNRDHTSVLYALASHSKANNLPMLVGYDLETARERNRQGHHKRRTRTPKQS
;
A
#
# COMPACT_ATOMS: atom_id res chain seq x y z
N MET A 1 -48.72 -33.54 15.08
CA MET A 1 -48.20 -32.29 14.49
C MET A 1 -47.46 -32.68 13.22
N GLY A 2 -48.04 -32.38 12.06
CA GLY A 2 -47.59 -32.87 10.77
C GLY A 2 -46.38 -32.10 10.26
N CYS A 3 -45.29 -32.81 9.99
CA CYS A 3 -44.12 -32.32 9.28
C CYS A 3 -44.20 -32.81 7.83
N GLY A 4 -44.59 -31.92 6.92
CA GLY A 4 -44.64 -32.16 5.48
C GLY A 4 -43.28 -31.89 4.84
N SER A 5 -42.65 -32.99 4.42
CA SER A 5 -41.54 -33.14 3.48
C SER A 5 -41.62 -32.26 2.22
N ARG A 6 -40.46 -31.86 1.66
CA ARG A 6 -39.92 -32.39 0.37
C ARG A 6 -38.80 -31.51 -0.18
N ASP A 7 -37.58 -31.97 0.04
CA ASP A 7 -36.45 -31.75 -0.85
C ASP A 7 -36.69 -32.37 -2.23
N ASP A 8 -35.88 -31.92 -3.19
CA ASP A 8 -35.57 -32.52 -4.49
C ASP A 8 -36.59 -32.43 -5.63
N LEU A 9 -36.48 -31.37 -6.44
CA LEU A 9 -36.59 -31.49 -7.90
C LEU A 9 -35.62 -30.53 -8.63
N ARG A 10 -34.43 -31.08 -8.90
CA ARG A 10 -33.75 -31.12 -10.21
C ARG A 10 -33.61 -29.83 -11.04
N ALA A 11 -32.34 -29.50 -11.22
CA ALA A 11 -31.79 -28.81 -12.37
C ALA A 11 -32.41 -29.25 -13.72
N THR A 12 -33.01 -28.30 -14.43
CA THR A 12 -33.00 -28.16 -15.91
C THR A 12 -33.89 -26.98 -16.29
N SER A 13 -33.32 -25.82 -16.63
CA SER A 13 -33.86 -24.92 -17.67
C SER A 13 -32.95 -23.70 -17.87
N ARG A 14 -31.75 -23.95 -18.42
CA ARG A 14 -31.12 -22.95 -19.30
C ARG A 14 -31.70 -23.20 -20.69
N ARG A 15 -32.12 -22.12 -21.35
CA ARG A 15 -32.55 -22.04 -22.78
C ARG A 15 -34.00 -22.41 -23.07
N ASN A 16 -34.92 -21.45 -22.89
CA ASN A 16 -35.96 -21.09 -23.87
C ASN A 16 -36.98 -20.14 -23.23
N CYS A 17 -36.75 -18.85 -23.37
CA CYS A 17 -37.84 -17.86 -23.35
C CYS A 17 -37.49 -16.77 -24.37
N ARG A 18 -37.36 -17.22 -25.62
CA ARG A 18 -37.37 -16.40 -26.82
C ARG A 18 -38.60 -16.88 -27.57
N LYS A 19 -39.50 -15.94 -27.89
CA LYS A 19 -40.80 -16.11 -28.56
C LYS A 19 -41.96 -16.30 -27.59
N GLU A 20 -42.61 -15.19 -27.26
CA GLU A 20 -44.07 -15.00 -27.38
C GLU A 20 -44.45 -13.69 -26.71
N LEU A 21 -44.10 -12.57 -27.33
CA LEU A 21 -44.82 -11.31 -27.16
C LEU A 21 -44.64 -10.51 -28.45
N SER A 22 -45.40 -10.91 -29.48
CA SER A 22 -45.67 -10.06 -30.61
C SER A 22 -47.16 -10.09 -30.90
N MET A 23 -47.73 -8.88 -30.98
CA MET A 23 -49.02 -8.53 -31.57
C MET A 23 -50.23 -8.84 -30.66
N THR A 24 -51.16 -7.92 -30.39
CA THR A 24 -51.55 -6.73 -31.18
C THR A 24 -52.47 -5.83 -30.36
N LEU A 25 -52.49 -4.55 -30.75
CA LEU A 25 -53.49 -3.48 -30.52
C LEU A 25 -53.11 -2.37 -29.53
N VAL A 26 -53.18 -1.07 -29.86
CA VAL A 26 -53.13 -0.30 -31.12
C VAL A 26 -53.14 1.16 -30.64
N ALA A 27 -52.28 1.98 -31.25
CA ALA A 27 -52.37 3.44 -31.37
C ALA A 27 -52.67 4.27 -30.11
N TYR A 28 -51.63 4.72 -29.40
CA TYR A 28 -51.59 6.09 -28.87
C TYR A 28 -50.14 6.56 -28.75
N ALA A 29 -49.86 7.73 -29.34
CA ALA A 29 -48.68 8.58 -29.16
C ALA A 29 -47.29 8.00 -29.51
N GLY A 30 -46.99 7.90 -30.81
CA GLY A 30 -45.65 7.72 -31.37
C GLY A 30 -44.66 8.90 -31.14
N GLN A 31 -44.87 9.69 -30.08
CA GLN A 31 -43.99 10.77 -29.62
C GLN A 31 -43.59 10.57 -28.14
N ASP A 32 -44.38 9.85 -27.33
CA ASP A 32 -44.17 9.72 -25.89
C ASP A 32 -43.06 8.73 -25.51
N GLU A 33 -42.84 7.65 -26.28
CA GLU A 33 -41.73 6.71 -26.00
C GLU A 33 -40.37 7.28 -26.36
N ALA A 34 -40.28 8.04 -27.46
CA ALA A 34 -39.09 8.77 -27.84
C ALA A 34 -38.81 9.91 -26.84
N GLU A 35 -39.85 10.58 -26.34
CA GLU A 35 -39.72 11.56 -25.25
C GLU A 35 -39.37 10.92 -23.91
N ALA A 36 -39.86 9.73 -23.60
CA ALA A 36 -39.54 9.01 -22.37
C ALA A 36 -38.08 8.52 -22.39
N TRP A 37 -37.62 7.96 -23.52
CA TRP A 37 -36.21 7.62 -23.72
C TRP A 37 -35.33 8.88 -23.71
N ASN A 38 -35.75 9.96 -24.37
CA ASN A 38 -35.05 11.25 -24.32
C ASN A 38 -35.09 11.90 -22.92
N ARG A 39 -36.14 11.74 -22.11
CA ARG A 39 -36.20 12.20 -20.71
C ARG A 39 -35.25 11.39 -19.84
N TYR A 40 -35.24 10.07 -20.00
CA TYR A 40 -34.30 9.18 -19.32
C TYR A 40 -32.85 9.52 -19.69
N ASN A 41 -32.58 9.77 -20.97
CA ASN A 41 -31.27 10.21 -21.44
C ASN A 41 -30.94 11.64 -20.98
N ARG A 42 -31.88 12.59 -20.98
CA ARG A 42 -31.62 13.97 -20.53
C ARG A 42 -31.38 14.07 -19.02
N HIS A 43 -31.93 13.13 -18.23
CA HIS A 43 -31.60 12.95 -16.82
C HIS A 43 -30.28 12.17 -16.61
N SER A 44 -29.92 11.21 -17.47
CA SER A 44 -28.64 10.47 -17.40
C SER A 44 -27.43 11.30 -17.88
N VAL A 45 -27.61 12.12 -18.92
CA VAL A 45 -26.58 12.98 -19.53
C VAL A 45 -26.20 14.14 -18.60
N ARG A 46 -27.08 14.51 -17.65
CA ARG A 46 -26.72 15.42 -16.54
C ARG A 46 -25.79 14.78 -15.50
N ALA A 47 -25.85 13.46 -15.31
CA ALA A 47 -24.93 12.74 -14.44
C ALA A 47 -23.55 12.51 -15.09
N SER A 48 -23.45 12.58 -16.42
CA SER A 48 -22.20 12.44 -17.18
C SER A 48 -21.52 13.78 -17.55
N ALA A 49 -21.96 14.90 -16.98
CA ALA A 49 -21.55 16.24 -17.41
C ALA A 49 -20.15 16.70 -16.95
N PHE A 50 -19.38 15.83 -16.30
CA PHE A 50 -17.98 16.11 -16.00
C PHE A 50 -17.09 15.47 -17.06
N SER A 51 -16.16 16.25 -17.62
CA SER A 51 -15.17 15.72 -18.56
C SER A 51 -14.41 14.54 -17.94
N ALA A 52 -13.95 13.59 -18.77
CA ALA A 52 -13.10 12.50 -18.30
C ALA A 52 -11.87 13.04 -17.52
N GLU A 53 -11.34 14.17 -17.99
CA GLU A 53 -10.27 14.93 -17.32
C GLU A 53 -10.64 15.36 -15.90
N PHE A 54 -11.85 15.87 -15.67
CA PHE A 54 -12.31 16.26 -14.33
C PHE A 54 -12.39 15.04 -13.39
N ILE A 55 -12.85 13.90 -13.90
CA ILE A 55 -12.91 12.66 -13.13
C ILE A 55 -11.50 12.18 -12.76
N GLU A 56 -10.55 12.26 -13.69
CA GLU A 56 -9.15 11.91 -13.43
C GLU A 56 -8.47 12.88 -12.47
N GLN A 57 -8.65 14.19 -12.64
CA GLN A 57 -8.17 15.21 -11.71
C GLN A 57 -8.71 14.98 -10.30
N ALA A 58 -10.00 14.66 -10.16
CA ALA A 58 -10.59 14.35 -8.86
C ALA A 58 -10.00 13.07 -8.24
N ARG A 59 -9.69 12.04 -9.04
CA ARG A 59 -8.99 10.83 -8.57
C ARG A 59 -7.57 11.14 -8.11
N GLN A 60 -6.82 11.91 -8.91
CA GLN A 60 -5.46 12.33 -8.57
C GLN A 60 -5.45 13.21 -7.32
N ALA A 61 -6.38 14.15 -7.17
CA ALA A 61 -6.50 14.97 -5.98
C ALA A 61 -6.75 14.13 -4.72
N ARG A 62 -7.60 13.09 -4.80
CA ARG A 62 -7.84 12.16 -3.68
C ARG A 62 -6.61 11.35 -3.31
N THR A 63 -5.88 10.82 -4.30
CA THR A 63 -4.66 10.04 -4.03
C THR A 63 -3.55 10.93 -3.45
N GLN A 64 -3.40 12.14 -3.96
CA GLN A 64 -2.45 13.13 -3.44
C GLN A 64 -2.82 13.57 -2.01
N ALA A 65 -4.09 13.85 -1.74
CA ALA A 65 -4.56 14.19 -0.40
C ALA A 65 -4.28 13.05 0.61
N ALA A 66 -4.57 11.80 0.22
CA ALA A 66 -4.25 10.64 1.04
C ALA A 66 -2.73 10.49 1.28
N LYS A 67 -1.90 10.72 0.24
CA LYS A 67 -0.44 10.74 0.35
C LYS A 67 0.04 11.82 1.32
N GLN A 68 -0.51 13.04 1.22
CA GLN A 68 -0.18 14.16 2.08
C GLN A 68 -0.56 13.88 3.54
N GLU A 69 -1.73 13.30 3.80
CA GLU A 69 -2.16 12.94 5.14
C GLU A 69 -1.21 11.91 5.79
N MET A 70 -0.85 10.86 5.03
CA MET A 70 0.07 9.82 5.51
C MET A 70 1.49 10.37 5.72
N ASN A 71 1.96 11.25 4.84
CA ASN A 71 3.25 11.91 5.00
C ASN A 71 3.26 12.83 6.23
N GLY A 72 2.21 13.62 6.44
CA GLY A 72 2.04 14.48 7.61
C GLY A 72 2.06 13.68 8.91
N ARG A 73 1.35 12.55 8.98
CA ARG A 73 1.39 11.64 10.14
C ARG A 73 2.80 11.10 10.39
N GLY A 74 3.51 10.69 9.36
CA GLY A 74 4.88 10.19 9.45
C GLY A 74 5.86 11.26 9.97
N LEU A 75 5.81 12.47 9.41
CA LEU A 75 6.65 13.57 9.86
C LEU A 75 6.39 13.95 11.32
N MET A 76 5.12 13.94 11.74
CA MET A 76 4.74 14.16 13.14
C MET A 76 5.28 13.06 14.06
N GLN A 77 5.28 11.81 13.63
CA GLN A 77 5.86 10.70 14.39
C GLN A 77 7.39 10.84 14.54
N LEU A 78 8.11 11.15 13.46
CA LEU A 78 9.56 11.39 13.51
C LEU A 78 9.90 12.58 14.42
N ARG A 79 9.08 13.64 14.40
CA ARG A 79 9.23 14.79 15.30
C ARG A 79 9.05 14.37 16.76
N ARG A 80 8.04 13.56 17.07
CA ARG A 80 7.81 13.01 18.43
C ARG A 80 8.97 12.14 18.92
N GLN A 81 9.66 11.45 18.01
CA GLN A 81 10.84 10.65 18.31
C GLN A 81 12.12 11.50 18.53
N GLY A 82 12.01 12.83 18.45
CA GLY A 82 13.13 13.76 18.65
C GLY A 82 14.05 13.89 17.43
N MET A 83 13.57 13.56 16.23
CA MET A 83 14.34 13.72 15.01
C MET A 83 14.40 15.20 14.59
N PRO A 84 15.60 15.77 14.36
CA PRO A 84 15.76 17.17 13.96
C PRO A 84 15.20 17.43 12.55
N GLU A 85 14.91 18.69 12.23
CA GLU A 85 14.27 19.09 10.96
C GLU A 85 15.03 18.61 9.72
N TRP A 86 16.34 18.84 9.66
CA TRP A 86 17.18 18.42 8.53
C TRP A 86 17.11 16.90 8.25
N ALA A 87 17.02 16.07 9.30
CA ALA A 87 16.93 14.61 9.15
C ALA A 87 15.53 14.18 8.71
N ARG A 88 14.49 14.93 9.12
CA ARG A 88 13.11 14.73 8.64
C ARG A 88 12.98 15.09 7.16
N GLN A 89 13.63 16.17 6.71
CA GLN A 89 13.68 16.56 5.30
C GLN A 89 14.33 15.48 4.43
N ILE A 90 15.52 14.98 4.82
CA ILE A 90 16.16 13.84 4.14
C ILE A 90 15.23 12.63 4.07
N THR A 91 14.52 12.34 5.17
CA THR A 91 13.59 11.21 5.21
C THR A 91 12.40 11.39 4.27
N ALA A 92 11.86 12.61 4.15
CA ALA A 92 10.80 12.94 3.21
C ALA A 92 11.25 12.79 1.76
N GLU A 93 12.44 13.30 1.42
CA GLU A 93 13.03 13.15 0.09
C GLU A 93 13.27 11.68 -0.27
N CYS A 94 13.72 10.85 0.68
CA CYS A 94 13.82 9.41 0.48
C CYS A 94 12.45 8.75 0.25
N ALA A 95 11.41 9.20 0.97
CA ALA A 95 10.07 8.66 0.81
C ALA A 95 9.54 8.92 -0.61
N ASP A 96 9.74 10.13 -1.12
CA ASP A 96 9.32 10.52 -2.46
C ASP A 96 10.09 9.77 -3.55
N ARG A 97 11.41 9.59 -3.41
CA ARG A 97 12.22 8.84 -4.39
C ARG A 97 11.84 7.37 -4.52
N HIS A 98 11.33 6.75 -3.45
CA HIS A 98 10.91 5.33 -3.45
C HIS A 98 9.41 5.14 -3.64
N ASP A 99 8.65 6.23 -3.80
CA ASP A 99 7.19 6.24 -3.83
C ASP A 99 6.58 5.48 -2.63
N VAL A 100 7.04 5.84 -1.43
CA VAL A 100 6.53 5.31 -0.16
C VAL A 100 6.08 6.46 0.75
N PHE A 101 5.21 6.18 1.71
CA PHE A 101 4.79 7.19 2.67
C PHE A 101 5.81 7.35 3.80
N VAL A 102 5.99 8.58 4.29
CA VAL A 102 6.87 8.84 5.44
C VAL A 102 6.42 8.06 6.68
N ALA A 103 5.10 7.86 6.85
CA ALA A 103 4.56 7.03 7.93
C ALA A 103 5.05 5.58 7.89
N ASP A 104 5.23 5.01 6.69
CA ASP A 104 5.75 3.64 6.57
C ASP A 104 7.23 3.57 6.95
N ILE A 105 8.00 4.61 6.64
CA ILE A 105 9.42 4.71 7.03
C ILE A 105 9.54 4.81 8.56
N ALA A 106 8.73 5.65 9.19
CA ALA A 106 8.71 5.85 10.65
C ALA A 106 8.09 4.67 11.43
N GLY A 107 7.22 3.88 10.79
CA GLY A 107 6.49 2.76 11.39
C GLY A 107 7.18 1.40 11.28
N ASP A 108 6.42 0.33 11.58
CA ASP A 108 6.95 -1.05 11.56
C ASP A 108 6.86 -1.79 10.21
N SER A 109 6.48 -1.11 9.13
CA SER A 109 6.31 -1.75 7.82
C SER A 109 7.62 -2.38 7.32
N ARG A 110 7.56 -3.68 7.02
CA ARG A 110 8.68 -4.50 6.49
C ARG A 110 8.57 -4.77 4.99
N ARG A 111 7.70 -4.04 4.28
CA ARG A 111 7.62 -4.11 2.82
C ARG A 111 8.98 -3.78 2.21
N HIS A 112 9.39 -4.53 1.21
CA HIS A 112 10.74 -4.42 0.65
C HIS A 112 11.08 -3.00 0.14
N LYS A 113 10.13 -2.30 -0.52
CA LYS A 113 10.29 -0.89 -0.92
C LYS A 113 10.53 0.02 0.28
N THR A 114 9.70 -0.08 1.31
CA THR A 114 9.83 0.71 2.54
C THR A 114 11.16 0.45 3.25
N VAL A 115 11.61 -0.81 3.30
CA VAL A 115 12.90 -1.16 3.92
C VAL A 115 14.06 -0.53 3.14
N ARG A 116 14.01 -0.54 1.80
CA ARG A 116 15.04 0.14 0.98
C ARG A 116 15.06 1.65 1.23
N ALA A 117 13.89 2.29 1.20
CA ALA A 117 13.76 3.73 1.47
C ALA A 117 14.28 4.09 2.88
N ARG A 118 13.96 3.28 3.89
CA ARG A 118 14.43 3.48 5.27
C ARG A 118 15.95 3.32 5.38
N ASN A 119 16.51 2.29 4.76
CA ASN A 119 17.96 2.05 4.78
C ASN A 119 18.71 3.20 4.12
N GLU A 120 18.17 3.74 3.01
CA GLU A 120 18.73 4.91 2.36
C GLU A 120 18.64 6.17 3.23
N ALA A 121 17.48 6.44 3.84
CA ALA A 121 17.33 7.56 4.76
C ALA A 121 18.33 7.50 5.92
N MET A 122 18.52 6.32 6.52
CA MET A 122 19.54 6.11 7.56
C MET A 122 20.96 6.38 7.05
N TYR A 123 21.28 5.92 5.83
CA TYR A 123 22.58 6.16 5.22
C TYR A 123 22.83 7.65 5.02
N LEU A 124 21.90 8.38 4.39
CA LEU A 124 22.05 9.81 4.14
C LEU A 124 22.13 10.63 5.42
N VAL A 125 21.33 10.30 6.44
CA VAL A 125 21.42 10.95 7.77
C VAL A 125 22.79 10.75 8.40
N LYS A 126 23.36 9.54 8.31
CA LYS A 126 24.70 9.23 8.83
C LYS A 126 25.80 9.90 8.01
N SER A 127 25.66 9.98 6.69
CA SER A 127 26.58 10.69 5.80
C SER A 127 26.61 12.19 6.08
N ALA A 128 25.43 12.80 6.32
CA ALA A 128 25.32 14.21 6.64
C ALA A 128 25.96 14.55 8.00
N LYS A 129 25.86 13.66 8.99
CA LYS A 129 26.51 13.83 10.30
C LYS A 129 27.16 12.52 10.79
N PRO A 130 28.44 12.28 10.43
CA PRO A 130 29.14 11.04 10.79
C PRO A 130 29.27 10.81 12.29
N MET A 131 29.25 11.86 13.11
CA MET A 131 29.36 11.75 14.57
C MET A 131 28.09 11.20 15.27
N LEU A 132 26.98 11.02 14.55
CA LEU A 132 25.76 10.47 15.15
C LEU A 132 25.94 9.02 15.61
N SER A 133 25.52 8.71 16.83
CA SER A 133 25.58 7.35 17.34
C SER A 133 24.46 6.48 16.75
N SER A 134 24.74 5.20 16.51
CA SER A 134 23.74 4.25 16.02
C SER A 134 22.54 4.11 16.96
N PRO A 135 22.68 4.12 18.31
CA PRO A 135 21.54 4.14 19.23
C PRO A 135 20.67 5.39 19.10
N GLN A 136 21.25 6.55 18.81
CA GLN A 136 20.46 7.77 18.58
C GLN A 136 19.63 7.67 17.30
N MET A 137 20.22 7.21 16.20
CA MET A 137 19.47 6.95 14.97
C MET A 137 18.39 5.89 15.18
N ALA A 138 18.67 4.85 15.97
CA ALA A 138 17.71 3.81 16.30
C ALA A 138 16.45 4.36 16.98
N ARG A 139 16.62 5.28 17.95
CA ARG A 139 15.49 5.97 18.59
C ARG A 139 14.65 6.75 17.59
N TRP A 140 15.30 7.48 16.67
CA TRP A 140 14.60 8.27 15.65
C TRP A 140 13.81 7.45 14.65
N PHE A 141 14.20 6.21 14.36
CA PHE A 141 13.48 5.34 13.42
C PHE A 141 12.67 4.24 14.14
N ASN A 142 12.62 4.25 15.47
CA ASN A 142 12.02 3.19 16.30
C ASN A 142 12.53 1.78 15.91
N ARG A 143 13.86 1.63 15.93
CA ARG A 143 14.57 0.38 15.58
C ARG A 143 15.64 0.04 16.60
N ASP A 144 16.03 -1.22 16.60
CA ASP A 144 17.24 -1.64 17.28
C ASP A 144 18.48 -1.04 16.61
N HIS A 145 19.45 -0.63 17.42
CA HIS A 145 20.69 -0.04 16.92
C HIS A 145 21.50 -1.01 16.05
N THR A 146 21.38 -2.32 16.30
CA THR A 146 21.96 -3.38 15.45
C THR A 146 21.27 -3.45 14.08
N SER A 147 19.95 -3.22 14.02
CA SER A 147 19.21 -3.10 12.77
C SER A 147 19.63 -1.87 11.97
N VAL A 148 19.96 -0.76 12.65
CA VAL A 148 20.54 0.43 12.00
C VAL A 148 21.90 0.11 11.40
N LEU A 149 22.78 -0.60 12.11
CA LEU A 149 24.09 -1.01 11.59
C LEU A 149 23.94 -1.89 10.34
N TYR A 150 23.04 -2.87 10.39
CA TYR A 150 22.72 -3.72 9.25
C TYR A 150 22.17 -2.90 8.07
N ALA A 151 21.27 -1.95 8.32
CA ALA A 151 20.69 -1.09 7.30
C ALA A 151 21.75 -0.24 6.58
N LEU A 152 22.64 0.40 7.34
CA LEU A 152 23.74 1.22 6.81
C LEU A 152 24.67 0.40 5.91
N ALA A 153 25.15 -0.74 6.42
CA ALA A 153 26.04 -1.59 5.65
C ALA A 153 25.31 -2.17 4.43
N SER A 154 24.06 -2.63 4.58
CA SER A 154 23.29 -3.21 3.47
C SER A 154 23.03 -2.19 2.36
N HIS A 155 22.75 -0.92 2.70
CA HIS A 155 22.59 0.15 1.72
C HIS A 155 23.90 0.44 0.99
N SER A 156 25.01 0.51 1.75
CA SER A 156 26.34 0.77 1.20
C SER A 156 26.73 -0.30 0.18
N LYS A 157 26.57 -1.57 0.55
CA LYS A 157 26.88 -2.72 -0.32
C LYS A 157 25.97 -2.79 -1.55
N ALA A 158 24.67 -2.52 -1.39
CA ALA A 158 23.73 -2.59 -2.51
C ALA A 158 23.99 -1.54 -3.59
N ASN A 159 24.52 -0.38 -3.22
CA ASN A 159 24.76 0.75 -4.13
C ASN A 159 26.25 1.01 -4.41
N ASN A 160 27.16 0.11 -3.99
CA ASN A 160 28.62 0.27 -4.11
C ASN A 160 29.15 1.59 -3.51
N LEU A 161 28.58 2.01 -2.37
CA LEU A 161 28.95 3.23 -1.65
C LEU A 161 29.96 2.93 -0.52
N PRO A 162 30.72 3.94 -0.03
CA PRO A 162 31.65 3.75 1.07
C PRO A 162 30.91 3.29 2.33
N MET A 163 31.48 2.29 3.01
CA MET A 163 30.95 1.76 4.25
C MET A 163 31.16 2.77 5.38
N LEU A 164 30.07 3.29 5.92
CA LEU A 164 30.10 4.23 7.05
C LEU A 164 30.31 3.55 8.41
N VAL A 165 30.14 2.23 8.45
CA VAL A 165 30.24 1.40 9.66
C VAL A 165 30.95 0.10 9.34
N GLY A 166 31.84 -0.36 10.23
CA GLY A 166 32.55 -1.64 10.10
C GLY A 166 31.68 -2.86 10.44
N TYR A 167 30.42 -2.88 10.00
CA TYR A 167 29.49 -3.97 10.30
C TYR A 167 29.61 -5.10 9.27
N ASP A 168 29.97 -6.31 9.71
CA ASP A 168 30.07 -7.48 8.85
C ASP A 168 28.69 -8.05 8.50
N LEU A 169 28.22 -7.72 7.28
CA LEU A 169 26.95 -8.19 6.75
C LEU A 169 26.92 -9.68 6.45
N GLU A 170 28.02 -10.25 5.95
CA GLU A 170 28.02 -11.62 5.44
C GLU A 170 27.97 -12.61 6.60
N THR A 171 28.78 -12.37 7.64
CA THR A 171 28.69 -13.16 8.87
C THR A 171 27.34 -13.02 9.54
N ALA A 172 26.73 -11.83 9.54
CA ALA A 172 25.38 -11.64 10.09
C ALA A 172 24.31 -12.41 9.30
N ARG A 173 24.38 -12.39 7.96
CA ARG A 173 23.45 -13.13 7.08
C ARG A 173 23.60 -14.64 7.25
N GLU A 174 24.82 -15.13 7.31
CA GLU A 174 25.10 -16.56 7.50
C GLU A 174 24.59 -17.05 8.86
N ARG A 175 24.84 -16.29 9.93
CA ARG A 175 24.28 -16.59 11.27
C ARG A 175 22.74 -16.68 11.24
N ASN A 176 22.08 -15.75 10.56
CA ASN A 176 20.61 -15.75 10.44
C ASN A 176 20.11 -16.94 9.61
N ARG A 177 20.81 -17.30 8.52
CA ARG A 177 20.51 -18.47 7.68
C ARG A 177 20.61 -19.77 8.49
N GLN A 178 21.72 -19.96 9.22
CA GLN A 178 21.93 -21.13 10.08
C GLN A 178 20.91 -21.20 11.22
N GLY A 179 20.62 -20.07 11.87
CA GLY A 179 19.61 -20.00 12.93
C GLY A 179 18.21 -20.37 12.42
N HIS A 180 17.84 -19.91 11.23
CA HIS A 180 16.58 -20.27 10.60
C HIS A 180 16.52 -21.76 10.24
N HIS A 181 17.60 -22.33 9.68
CA HIS A 181 17.69 -23.75 9.40
C HIS A 181 17.52 -24.60 10.67
N LYS A 182 18.27 -24.29 11.74
CA LYS A 182 18.16 -24.97 13.05
C LYS A 182 16.75 -24.91 13.63
N ARG A 183 16.03 -23.79 13.48
CA ARG A 183 14.64 -23.65 13.95
C ARG A 183 13.67 -24.52 13.15
N ARG A 184 13.92 -24.70 11.85
CA ARG A 184 13.10 -25.56 10.97
C ARG A 184 13.36 -27.04 11.16
N THR A 185 14.60 -27.43 11.48
CA THR A 185 15.00 -28.83 11.65
C THR A 185 14.88 -29.34 13.08
N ARG A 186 14.61 -28.47 14.06
CA ARG A 186 14.29 -28.85 15.43
C ARG A 186 12.99 -29.67 15.44
N THR A 187 13.12 -30.98 15.67
CA THR A 187 11.97 -31.84 15.99
C THR A 187 11.36 -31.39 17.32
N PRO A 188 10.02 -31.34 17.44
CA PRO A 188 9.37 -30.99 18.69
C PRO A 188 9.73 -32.04 19.75
N LYS A 189 10.14 -31.55 20.93
CA LYS A 189 10.50 -32.39 22.07
C LYS A 189 9.23 -33.12 22.53
N GLN A 190 9.18 -34.45 22.35
CA GLN A 190 8.10 -35.26 22.89
C GLN A 190 8.09 -35.08 24.42
N SER A 191 6.98 -34.60 24.95
CA SER A 191 6.75 -34.36 26.39
C SER A 191 6.02 -35.54 26.99
#